data_AF-A0A2K3JCK8-F1
#
_entry.id   AF-A0A2K3JCK8-F1
#
_cell.length_a   1.000
_cell.length_b   1.000
_cell.length_c   1.000
_cell.angle_alpha   90.00
_cell.angle_beta   90.00
_cell.angle_gamma   90.00
#
_symmetry.space_group_name_H-M   'P 1'
#
loop_
_entity.id
_entity.type
_entity.pdbx_description
1 polymer ?
#
loop_
_entity_poly.entity_id
_entity_poly.type
_entity_poly.pdbx_seq_one_letter_code
_entity_poly.pdbx_strand_id
1 'polypeptide(L)'
;MLKLNRLVAIFVVSFFLLSALMPARLSTDNEVPWWNENWSFREEIILPINTSDKNVHYQPVDIFFEFENICWAKNESEHSVRVIFHEGDKAIELDCQIYDLNFSDDEHIKSCGIVFLIPDFADGYERYFIYYDDEITDIPSYDDHVDIDESSYSYEPVKGLSFESWFYIIIEDGYYVYAVSQRGKALDEYISQQVVKLKKGADSVMPKNAEQTASFSFVYWWLDGNDWKHISSAERLISKKVIVNGNLMVKFLIVSQSNDGLIQSTNYYKYYYSPSEDKGIYADVEHKIVSNSLPQGDEIDVGFIVLTTGGIRSSSIEDLNFGRIPKFLHFYHEDQGFFTYEMDQHPEDTNGETVIGSKDDYDIGNYSWLSIDDGETGKAYGIIFDSNDVVESGLNERNGIELQLWQVYSIRYPGLDGRFSYIYFTRNSYEEGEEIDNVLPDDYLIKFKALFYATENGGYTKVEEEAKIYPSLVDLQPENDEDIIDGDYNEEEYNLTIFTHLSQFLNLRLLSSMLLLKNIFITVELYKENMLMGLETSSRLAIADGWLDWKNISFFRTATFLPQKPGRYVAKVYLENALFSEGREFIGYKIFNITKD
;
A
#
# COMPACT_ATOMS: atom_id res chain seq x y z
N MET A 1 -33.77 31.89 63.60
CA MET A 1 -33.79 31.78 62.13
C MET A 1 -33.02 32.90 61.41
N LEU A 2 -33.21 34.19 61.71
CA LEU A 2 -32.52 35.28 60.97
C LEU A 2 -30.97 35.26 61.00
N LYS A 3 -30.34 34.75 62.07
CA LYS A 3 -28.87 34.70 62.18
C LYS A 3 -28.23 33.59 61.35
N LEU A 4 -28.95 32.50 61.08
CA LEU A 4 -28.43 31.37 60.31
C LEU A 4 -28.36 31.72 58.81
N ASN A 5 -29.35 32.46 58.30
CA ASN A 5 -29.38 32.89 56.89
C ASN A 5 -28.28 33.90 56.55
N ARG A 6 -27.83 34.73 57.52
CA ARG A 6 -26.69 35.63 57.31
C ARG A 6 -25.36 34.90 57.25
N LEU A 7 -25.18 33.85 58.05
CA LEU A 7 -23.96 33.04 58.05
C LEU A 7 -23.83 32.22 56.76
N VAL A 8 -24.93 31.66 56.27
CA VAL A 8 -24.97 30.96 54.97
C VAL A 8 -24.71 31.92 53.82
N ALA A 9 -25.30 33.11 53.82
CA ALA A 9 -25.06 34.11 52.79
C ALA A 9 -23.58 34.57 52.76
N ILE A 10 -22.95 34.74 53.92
CA ILE A 10 -21.52 35.06 54.00
C ILE A 10 -20.68 33.90 53.49
N PHE A 11 -21.04 32.65 53.80
CA PHE A 11 -20.32 31.48 53.29
C PHE A 11 -20.42 31.34 51.77
N VAL A 12 -21.60 31.55 51.19
CA VAL A 12 -21.83 31.48 49.74
C VAL A 12 -21.09 32.61 49.02
N VAL A 13 -21.15 33.84 49.55
CA VAL A 13 -20.42 34.99 48.98
C VAL A 13 -18.91 34.81 49.11
N SER A 14 -18.43 34.26 50.22
CA SER A 14 -17.01 33.99 50.43
C SER A 14 -16.51 32.81 49.58
N PHE A 15 -17.35 31.83 49.29
CA PHE A 15 -17.05 30.74 48.36
C PHE A 15 -16.99 31.23 46.90
N PHE A 16 -17.91 32.11 46.50
CA PHE A 16 -17.88 32.77 45.19
C PHE A 16 -16.69 33.74 45.03
N LEU A 17 -16.30 34.44 46.09
CA LEU A 17 -15.10 35.29 46.11
C LEU A 17 -13.81 34.46 46.11
N LEU A 18 -13.78 33.29 46.76
CA LEU A 18 -12.64 32.38 46.68
C LEU A 18 -12.53 31.68 45.32
N SER A 19 -13.65 31.36 44.65
CA SER A 19 -13.62 30.84 43.27
C SER A 19 -13.23 31.91 42.24
N ALA A 20 -13.47 33.19 42.53
CA ALA A 20 -12.98 34.32 41.74
C ALA A 20 -11.52 34.70 42.05
N LEU A 21 -10.94 34.16 43.13
CA LEU A 21 -9.54 34.30 43.55
C LEU A 21 -8.73 33.02 43.33
N MET A 22 -9.34 31.95 42.82
CA MET A 22 -8.58 31.00 42.02
C MET A 22 -7.98 31.83 40.90
N PRO A 23 -6.64 31.93 40.76
CA PRO A 23 -6.11 32.43 39.52
C PRO A 23 -6.76 31.52 38.47
N ALA A 24 -7.61 32.10 37.61
CA ALA A 24 -7.56 31.66 36.24
C ALA A 24 -6.06 31.64 35.95
N ARG A 25 -5.49 30.46 35.75
CA ARG A 25 -4.27 30.38 34.96
C ARG A 25 -4.74 30.89 33.59
N LEU A 26 -4.84 32.22 33.47
CA LEU A 26 -4.38 32.93 32.31
C LEU A 26 -3.04 32.25 32.04
N SER A 27 -3.02 31.42 31.00
CA SER A 27 -1.78 31.15 30.31
C SER A 27 -1.16 32.51 30.12
N THR A 28 -0.16 32.82 30.93
CA THR A 28 0.80 33.81 30.51
C THR A 28 1.24 33.30 29.14
N ASP A 29 1.10 34.14 28.11
CA ASP A 29 1.97 34.07 26.95
C ASP A 29 3.39 34.10 27.52
N ASN A 30 3.89 32.94 27.95
CA ASN A 30 5.29 32.76 28.18
C ASN A 30 5.85 32.75 26.76
N GLU A 31 6.39 33.89 26.37
CA GLU A 31 7.15 34.05 25.15
C GLU A 31 8.14 32.88 25.07
N VAL A 32 7.90 31.97 24.12
CA VAL A 32 8.75 30.78 23.96
C VAL A 32 10.12 31.28 23.53
N PRO A 33 11.21 30.91 24.22
CA PRO A 33 12.54 31.38 23.86
C PRO A 33 12.87 30.97 22.43
N TRP A 34 13.73 31.73 21.76
CA TRP A 34 14.23 31.33 20.45
C TRP A 34 15.13 30.10 20.61
N TRP A 35 14.91 29.06 19.81
CA TRP A 35 15.84 27.93 19.70
C TRP A 35 17.24 28.38 19.29
N ASN A 36 17.30 29.32 18.35
CA ASN A 36 18.55 29.93 17.88
C ASN A 36 18.29 31.39 17.48
N GLU A 37 18.93 32.33 18.17
CA GLU A 37 18.75 33.78 17.98
C GLU A 37 19.33 34.30 16.64
N ASN A 38 20.07 33.48 15.90
CA ASN A 38 20.61 33.86 14.59
C ASN A 38 19.59 33.71 13.46
N TRP A 39 18.40 33.15 13.73
CA TRP A 39 17.36 32.95 12.73
C TRP A 39 16.44 34.17 12.65
N SER A 40 16.06 34.54 11.43
CA SER A 40 15.23 35.72 11.17
C SER A 40 13.74 35.48 11.47
N PHE A 41 13.22 34.28 11.17
CA PHE A 41 11.78 34.02 11.21
C PHE A 41 11.46 32.71 11.95
N ARG A 42 10.27 32.71 12.59
CA ARG A 42 9.66 31.50 13.14
C ARG A 42 8.15 31.62 13.14
N GLU A 43 7.47 30.51 12.91
CA GLU A 43 6.02 30.42 12.87
C GLU A 43 5.56 29.16 13.62
N GLU A 44 4.47 29.26 14.38
CA GLU A 44 3.94 28.13 15.16
C GLU A 44 3.02 27.27 14.33
N ILE A 45 3.17 25.94 14.44
CA ILE A 45 2.22 24.97 13.91
C ILE A 45 1.30 24.50 15.04
N ILE A 46 0.00 24.51 14.79
CA ILE A 46 -0.99 23.94 15.71
C ILE A 46 -1.48 22.60 15.13
N LEU A 47 -1.22 21.51 15.85
CA LEU A 47 -1.67 20.18 15.45
C LEU A 47 -3.13 19.94 15.90
N PRO A 48 -4.00 19.36 15.06
CA PRO A 48 -5.39 19.09 15.37
C PRO A 48 -5.58 17.82 16.24
N ILE A 49 -4.52 17.32 16.88
CA ILE A 49 -4.52 16.06 17.63
C ILE A 49 -3.91 16.23 19.01
N ASN A 50 -4.32 15.37 19.94
CA ASN A 50 -3.80 15.37 21.30
C ASN A 50 -2.51 14.54 21.37
N THR A 51 -1.37 15.22 21.40
CA THR A 51 -0.04 14.60 21.43
C THR A 51 0.36 13.97 22.78
N SER A 52 -0.49 14.09 23.81
CA SER A 52 -0.34 13.30 25.04
C SER A 52 -0.74 11.82 24.88
N ASP A 53 -1.45 11.49 23.79
CA ASP A 53 -1.76 10.10 23.45
C ASP A 53 -0.54 9.41 22.84
N LYS A 54 -0.14 8.27 23.41
CA LYS A 54 1.00 7.49 22.89
C LYS A 54 0.73 6.89 21.52
N ASN A 55 -0.52 6.76 21.12
CA ASN A 55 -0.88 6.23 19.81
C ASN A 55 -0.58 7.22 18.68
N VAL A 56 -0.36 8.51 18.99
CA VAL A 56 0.07 9.50 17.98
C VAL A 56 1.58 9.63 17.85
N HIS A 57 2.35 8.94 18.71
CA HIS A 57 3.81 8.94 18.59
C HIS A 57 4.22 8.32 17.26
N TYR A 58 5.21 8.94 16.63
CA TYR A 58 5.69 8.62 15.28
C TYR A 58 4.69 8.84 14.15
N GLN A 59 3.51 9.44 14.41
CA GLN A 59 2.61 9.83 13.34
C GLN A 59 3.24 10.94 12.49
N PRO A 60 3.13 10.87 11.15
CA PRO A 60 3.61 11.92 10.28
C PRO A 60 2.68 13.13 10.34
N VAL A 61 3.28 14.31 10.45
CA VAL A 61 2.63 15.58 10.16
C VAL A 61 3.11 16.02 8.79
N ASP A 62 2.19 16.08 7.84
CA ASP A 62 2.43 16.51 6.46
C ASP A 62 1.50 17.69 6.17
N ILE A 63 2.07 18.89 6.00
CA ILE A 63 1.34 20.15 5.87
C ILE A 63 1.82 20.95 4.67
N PHE A 64 0.90 21.66 4.02
CA PHE A 64 1.26 22.76 3.13
C PHE A 64 1.56 24.00 3.98
N PHE A 65 2.73 24.59 3.77
CA PHE A 65 3.19 25.75 4.51
C PHE A 65 3.46 26.93 3.57
N GLU A 66 2.81 28.06 3.81
CA GLU A 66 3.01 29.30 3.08
C GLU A 66 3.71 30.30 4.00
N PHE A 67 4.93 30.70 3.65
CA PHE A 67 5.79 31.50 4.52
C PHE A 67 5.33 32.96 4.54
N GLU A 68 5.26 33.58 5.72
CA GLU A 68 4.97 35.02 5.82
C GLU A 68 6.06 35.89 5.17
N ASN A 69 7.31 35.41 5.19
CA ASN A 69 8.47 36.03 4.56
C ASN A 69 9.10 35.07 3.55
N ILE A 70 9.87 35.58 2.58
CA ILE A 70 10.57 34.69 1.65
C ILE A 70 11.52 33.76 2.40
N CYS A 71 11.56 32.48 2.02
CA CYS A 71 12.44 31.49 2.62
C CYS A 71 13.54 31.12 1.63
N TRP A 72 14.79 31.13 2.07
CA TRP A 72 15.92 30.64 1.27
C TRP A 72 15.82 29.11 1.09
N ALA A 73 15.73 28.68 -0.16
CA ALA A 73 15.76 27.27 -0.55
C ALA A 73 16.11 27.17 -2.04
N LYS A 74 17.16 26.40 -2.37
CA LYS A 74 17.55 26.11 -3.76
C LYS A 74 16.90 24.85 -4.29
N ASN A 75 16.66 23.90 -3.40
CA ASN A 75 16.05 22.60 -3.65
C ASN A 75 15.70 21.98 -2.29
N GLU A 76 15.14 20.77 -2.32
CA GLU A 76 14.67 20.01 -1.17
C GLU A 76 15.78 19.62 -0.19
N SER A 77 17.06 19.67 -0.60
CA SER A 77 18.21 19.35 0.24
C SER A 77 19.01 20.59 0.69
N GLU A 78 18.88 21.72 -0.01
CA GLU A 78 19.61 22.96 0.26
C GLU A 78 18.63 24.09 0.63
N HIS A 79 18.26 24.15 1.91
CA HIS A 79 17.26 25.10 2.42
C HIS A 79 17.49 25.52 3.87
N SER A 80 16.82 26.61 4.28
CA SER A 80 16.83 27.10 5.66
C SER A 80 15.73 26.50 6.54
N VAL A 81 14.67 25.90 6.01
CA VAL A 81 13.58 25.36 6.86
C VAL A 81 14.07 24.39 7.96
N ARG A 82 13.56 24.57 9.19
CA ARG A 82 13.78 23.71 10.38
C ARG A 82 12.50 23.53 11.18
N VAL A 83 12.23 22.32 11.66
CA VAL A 83 11.11 22.05 12.57
C VAL A 83 11.62 21.86 13.99
N ILE A 84 11.13 22.68 14.92
CA ILE A 84 11.58 22.69 16.32
C ILE A 84 10.43 22.29 17.26
N PHE A 85 10.68 21.26 18.05
CA PHE A 85 9.90 20.87 19.22
C PHE A 85 10.30 21.72 20.42
N HIS A 86 9.34 22.38 21.06
CA HIS A 86 9.55 23.20 22.25
C HIS A 86 8.73 22.69 23.44
N GLU A 87 9.39 22.41 24.56
CA GLU A 87 8.77 22.03 25.83
C GLU A 87 9.39 22.87 26.96
N GLY A 88 8.74 23.99 27.31
CA GLY A 88 9.31 24.99 28.20
C GLY A 88 10.61 25.58 27.63
N ASP A 89 11.72 25.46 28.37
CA ASP A 89 13.05 25.94 27.95
C ASP A 89 13.80 24.94 27.06
N LYS A 90 13.26 23.73 26.87
CA LYS A 90 13.87 22.70 26.04
C LYS A 90 13.43 22.89 24.59
N ALA A 91 14.40 22.94 23.69
CA ALA A 91 14.20 23.07 22.25
C ALA A 91 14.98 21.96 21.54
N ILE A 92 14.30 21.17 20.72
CA ILE A 92 14.89 20.07 19.96
C ILE A 92 14.55 20.29 18.48
N GLU A 93 15.56 20.31 17.63
CA GLU A 93 15.38 20.21 16.19
C GLU A 93 14.94 18.78 15.84
N LEU A 94 13.84 18.67 15.11
CA LEU A 94 13.34 17.42 14.57
C LEU A 94 13.79 17.30 13.12
N ASP A 95 14.09 16.08 12.70
CA ASP A 95 14.27 15.78 11.30
C ASP A 95 13.00 16.17 10.53
N CYS A 96 13.19 16.87 9.42
CA CYS A 96 12.11 17.28 8.55
C CYS A 96 12.49 17.13 7.08
N GLN A 97 11.47 17.03 6.24
CA GLN A 97 11.59 17.02 4.80
C GLN A 97 10.73 18.16 4.23
N ILE A 98 11.24 18.85 3.21
CA ILE A 98 10.43 19.77 2.41
C ILE A 98 10.27 19.23 0.98
N TYR A 99 9.16 19.56 0.33
CA TYR A 99 8.87 19.13 -1.05
C TYR A 99 7.88 20.09 -1.73
N ASP A 100 7.60 19.89 -3.03
CA ASP A 100 6.68 20.71 -3.83
C ASP A 100 6.97 22.23 -3.69
N LEU A 101 8.23 22.61 -3.95
CA LEU A 101 8.74 23.96 -3.73
C LEU A 101 8.13 24.99 -4.71
N ASN A 102 7.48 26.02 -4.18
CA ASN A 102 6.96 27.14 -4.96
C ASN A 102 7.93 28.33 -4.92
N PHE A 103 8.76 28.44 -5.96
CA PHE A 103 9.82 29.44 -6.04
C PHE A 103 9.30 30.87 -6.28
N SER A 104 9.78 31.83 -5.49
CA SER A 104 9.66 33.27 -5.80
C SER A 104 10.72 33.74 -6.79
N ASP A 105 11.90 33.14 -6.74
CA ASP A 105 13.04 33.36 -7.63
C ASP A 105 13.95 32.13 -7.62
N ASP A 106 15.17 32.21 -8.17
CA ASP A 106 16.07 31.06 -8.32
C ASP A 106 16.64 30.51 -6.99
N GLU A 107 16.51 31.24 -5.86
CA GLU A 107 17.10 30.84 -4.56
C GLU A 107 16.12 30.92 -3.38
N HIS A 108 14.87 31.34 -3.61
CA HIS A 108 13.87 31.51 -2.56
C HIS A 108 12.52 30.93 -2.95
N ILE A 109 11.79 30.46 -1.93
CA ILE A 109 10.45 29.89 -2.03
C ILE A 109 9.44 30.72 -1.22
N LYS A 110 8.17 30.63 -1.61
CA LYS A 110 7.01 31.21 -0.89
C LYS A 110 6.17 30.16 -0.17
N SER A 111 6.24 28.92 -0.63
CA SER A 111 5.55 27.80 0.02
C SER A 111 6.21 26.48 -0.34
N CYS A 112 5.95 25.47 0.49
CA CYS A 112 6.30 24.08 0.26
C CYS A 112 5.41 23.16 1.09
N GLY A 113 5.44 21.85 0.78
CA GLY A 113 5.05 20.82 1.72
C GLY A 113 6.14 20.60 2.76
N ILE A 114 5.77 20.36 4.02
CA ILE A 114 6.69 20.06 5.13
C ILE A 114 6.22 18.80 5.84
N VAL A 115 7.14 17.85 6.00
CA VAL A 115 6.92 16.58 6.71
C VAL A 115 7.84 16.49 7.92
N PHE A 116 7.30 16.08 9.07
CA PHE A 116 8.07 15.67 10.25
C PHE A 116 7.28 14.63 11.06
N LEU A 117 7.93 13.98 12.03
CA LEU A 117 7.28 12.99 12.90
C LEU A 117 7.04 13.54 14.31
N ILE A 118 5.91 13.18 14.91
CA ILE A 118 5.66 13.43 16.34
C ILE A 118 6.62 12.54 17.16
N PRO A 119 7.48 13.10 18.02
CA PRO A 119 8.43 12.29 18.77
C PRO A 119 7.74 11.41 19.83
N ASP A 120 8.37 10.30 20.20
CA ASP A 120 7.90 9.36 21.23
C ASP A 120 7.91 9.91 22.66
N PHE A 121 8.54 11.06 22.85
CA PHE A 121 8.58 11.80 24.10
C PHE A 121 7.61 12.99 24.12
N ALA A 122 6.77 13.17 23.10
CA ALA A 122 5.67 14.14 23.11
C ALA A 122 4.68 13.81 24.25
N ASP A 123 4.20 14.84 24.94
CA ASP A 123 3.37 14.67 26.14
C ASP A 123 2.13 15.58 26.19
N GLY A 124 1.89 16.37 25.13
CA GLY A 124 0.75 17.27 25.00
C GLY A 124 1.00 18.68 25.52
N TYR A 125 2.17 18.97 26.10
CA TYR A 125 2.53 20.32 26.54
C TYR A 125 3.51 21.02 25.61
N GLU A 126 4.08 20.29 24.65
CA GLU A 126 4.97 20.85 23.65
C GLU A 126 4.26 21.77 22.65
N ARG A 127 5.08 22.53 21.91
CA ARG A 127 4.69 23.36 20.78
C ARG A 127 5.65 23.11 19.63
N TYR A 128 5.15 23.19 18.41
CA TYR A 128 5.94 22.98 17.19
C TYR A 128 6.12 24.30 16.46
N PHE A 129 7.33 24.56 16.00
CA PHE A 129 7.66 25.78 15.26
C PHE A 129 8.43 25.46 13.99
N ILE A 130 8.10 26.15 12.90
CA ILE A 130 8.95 26.21 11.72
C ILE A 130 9.85 27.43 11.84
N TYR A 131 11.15 27.20 11.85
CA TYR A 131 12.18 28.21 11.75
C TYR A 131 12.67 28.28 10.29
N TYR A 132 12.88 29.48 9.78
CA TYR A 132 13.40 29.69 8.43
C TYR A 132 14.10 31.05 8.33
N ASP A 133 14.88 31.22 7.26
CA ASP A 133 15.64 32.44 7.01
C ASP A 133 15.58 32.83 5.52
N ASP A 134 15.72 34.11 5.22
CA ASP A 134 15.83 34.63 3.85
C ASP A 134 17.28 34.67 3.36
N GLU A 135 18.24 34.45 4.26
CA GLU A 135 19.65 34.25 3.90
C GLU A 135 20.08 32.78 3.97
N ILE A 136 21.26 32.49 3.41
CA ILE A 136 21.88 31.17 3.44
C ILE A 136 22.18 30.78 4.90
N THR A 137 21.65 29.64 5.32
CA THR A 137 21.95 29.02 6.62
C THR A 137 22.77 27.75 6.44
N ASP A 138 23.10 27.08 7.56
CA ASP A 138 23.63 25.72 7.51
C ASP A 138 22.63 24.80 6.79
N ILE A 139 23.14 23.90 5.95
CA ILE A 139 22.33 22.93 5.22
C ILE A 139 21.90 21.81 6.19
N PRO A 140 20.62 21.38 6.20
CA PRO A 140 20.20 20.27 7.04
C PRO A 140 20.95 18.98 6.69
N SER A 141 21.27 18.20 7.71
CA SER A 141 22.06 16.97 7.59
C SER A 141 21.31 15.80 8.23
N TYR A 142 20.03 15.65 7.88
CA TYR A 142 19.18 14.57 8.34
C TYR A 142 19.56 13.24 7.69
N ASP A 143 19.30 12.15 8.39
CA ASP A 143 19.50 10.81 7.86
C ASP A 143 18.40 10.49 6.83
N ASP A 144 18.78 9.74 5.80
CA ASP A 144 17.87 9.28 4.75
C ASP A 144 17.27 7.93 5.16
N HIS A 145 16.00 7.94 5.60
CA HIS A 145 15.35 6.77 6.18
C HIS A 145 14.51 5.98 5.17
N VAL A 146 13.98 6.65 4.15
CA VAL A 146 13.11 6.01 3.16
C VAL A 146 13.56 6.28 1.75
N ASP A 147 13.44 5.28 0.90
CA ASP A 147 13.80 5.37 -0.51
C ASP A 147 12.75 4.62 -1.34
N ILE A 148 12.63 5.01 -2.60
CA ILE A 148 11.78 4.35 -3.58
C ILE A 148 12.57 3.98 -4.82
N ASP A 149 12.59 2.68 -5.09
CA ASP A 149 13.26 2.10 -6.23
C ASP A 149 12.25 1.48 -7.20
N GLU A 150 12.66 1.27 -8.44
CA GLU A 150 11.89 0.53 -9.44
C GLU A 150 12.54 -0.81 -9.73
N SER A 151 11.76 -1.88 -9.68
CA SER A 151 12.24 -3.23 -10.00
C SER A 151 11.16 -4.09 -10.65
N SER A 152 11.54 -5.30 -11.01
CA SER A 152 10.61 -6.29 -11.53
C SER A 152 11.04 -7.71 -11.14
N TYR A 153 10.06 -8.61 -11.08
CA TYR A 153 10.31 -10.04 -10.93
C TYR A 153 9.39 -10.85 -11.86
N SER A 154 9.92 -11.98 -12.31
CA SER A 154 9.21 -13.02 -13.06
C SER A 154 9.48 -14.33 -12.34
N TYR A 155 8.44 -15.05 -11.93
CA TYR A 155 8.54 -16.24 -11.10
C TYR A 155 7.50 -17.30 -11.46
N GLU A 156 7.92 -18.35 -12.17
CA GLU A 156 7.09 -19.53 -12.50
C GLU A 156 7.75 -20.83 -11.99
N PRO A 157 7.63 -21.16 -10.69
CA PRO A 157 8.21 -22.38 -10.11
C PRO A 157 7.45 -23.66 -10.49
N VAL A 158 6.15 -23.53 -10.76
CA VAL A 158 5.26 -24.59 -11.24
C VAL A 158 4.58 -24.05 -12.47
N LYS A 159 4.55 -24.86 -13.52
CA LYS A 159 4.05 -24.40 -14.80
C LYS A 159 2.54 -24.07 -14.74
N GLY A 160 2.15 -22.90 -15.22
CA GLY A 160 0.81 -22.33 -15.07
C GLY A 160 0.57 -21.66 -13.71
N LEU A 161 1.61 -21.52 -12.87
CA LEU A 161 1.57 -20.79 -11.62
C LEU A 161 2.65 -19.69 -11.66
N SER A 162 2.37 -18.65 -12.44
CA SER A 162 3.28 -17.52 -12.63
C SER A 162 2.92 -16.35 -11.71
N PHE A 163 3.98 -15.65 -11.30
CA PHE A 163 3.93 -14.38 -10.60
C PHE A 163 4.90 -13.44 -11.32
N GLU A 164 4.35 -12.36 -11.85
CA GLU A 164 5.03 -11.42 -12.72
C GLU A 164 4.63 -10.02 -12.26
N SER A 165 5.60 -9.17 -11.95
CA SER A 165 5.33 -7.81 -11.49
C SER A 165 6.45 -6.86 -11.87
N TRP A 166 6.08 -5.66 -12.33
CA TRP A 166 6.90 -4.46 -12.29
C TRP A 166 6.32 -3.57 -11.22
N PHE A 167 7.15 -3.08 -10.32
CA PHE A 167 6.70 -2.41 -9.11
C PHE A 167 7.67 -1.31 -8.69
N TYR A 168 7.10 -0.35 -7.96
CA TYR A 168 7.90 0.44 -7.04
C TYR A 168 8.10 -0.35 -5.76
N ILE A 169 9.33 -0.33 -5.23
CA ILE A 169 9.67 -0.89 -3.92
C ILE A 169 9.97 0.25 -2.97
N ILE A 170 9.32 0.24 -1.82
CA ILE A 170 9.56 1.17 -0.73
C ILE A 170 10.54 0.51 0.24
N ILE A 171 11.65 1.21 0.45
CA ILE A 171 12.76 0.78 1.30
C ILE A 171 12.76 1.68 2.53
N GLU A 172 12.81 1.09 3.72
CA GLU A 172 12.97 1.82 4.99
C GLU A 172 14.17 1.26 5.74
N ASP A 173 15.14 2.12 6.07
CA ASP A 173 16.38 1.77 6.78
C ASP A 173 17.07 0.51 6.18
N GLY A 174 17.02 0.38 4.85
CA GLY A 174 17.61 -0.73 4.08
C GLY A 174 16.75 -1.99 3.96
N TYR A 175 15.52 -2.01 4.47
CA TYR A 175 14.59 -3.15 4.38
C TYR A 175 13.42 -2.84 3.47
N TYR A 176 12.92 -3.85 2.76
CA TYR A 176 11.79 -3.71 1.86
C TYR A 176 10.48 -3.83 2.64
N VAL A 177 9.67 -2.77 2.64
CA VAL A 177 8.45 -2.69 3.45
C VAL A 177 7.19 -2.98 2.63
N TYR A 178 7.05 -2.29 1.50
CA TYR A 178 5.93 -2.42 0.57
C TYR A 178 6.42 -2.49 -0.87
N ALA A 179 5.72 -3.24 -1.70
CA ALA A 179 5.85 -3.19 -3.15
C ALA A 179 4.51 -2.78 -3.78
N VAL A 180 4.52 -1.82 -4.69
CA VAL A 180 3.31 -1.36 -5.40
C VAL A 180 3.45 -1.66 -6.88
N SER A 181 2.60 -2.57 -7.34
CA SER A 181 2.62 -3.08 -8.71
C SER A 181 2.12 -2.03 -9.70
N GLN A 182 2.98 -1.69 -10.66
CA GLN A 182 2.70 -0.83 -11.80
C GLN A 182 1.95 -1.62 -12.88
N ARG A 183 2.36 -2.87 -13.10
CA ARG A 183 1.70 -3.84 -13.97
C ARG A 183 2.22 -5.24 -13.68
N GLY A 184 1.53 -6.25 -14.18
CA GLY A 184 1.95 -7.64 -14.06
C GLY A 184 0.76 -8.58 -14.00
N LYS A 185 1.05 -9.86 -13.73
CA LYS A 185 0.05 -10.88 -13.46
C LYS A 185 0.48 -11.80 -12.34
N ALA A 186 -0.44 -12.15 -11.46
CA ALA A 186 -0.24 -13.20 -10.47
C ALA A 186 -1.43 -14.16 -10.54
N LEU A 187 -1.16 -15.46 -10.72
CA LEU A 187 -2.21 -16.49 -10.81
C LEU A 187 -3.24 -16.18 -11.92
N ASP A 188 -2.75 -15.74 -13.08
CA ASP A 188 -3.54 -15.28 -14.25
C ASP A 188 -4.37 -14.00 -14.06
N GLU A 189 -4.37 -13.40 -12.86
CA GLU A 189 -5.03 -12.12 -12.57
C GLU A 189 -4.09 -10.93 -12.77
N TYR A 190 -4.59 -9.84 -13.31
CA TYR A 190 -3.82 -8.59 -13.44
C TYR A 190 -3.67 -7.89 -12.09
N ILE A 191 -2.48 -7.33 -11.82
CA ILE A 191 -2.14 -6.80 -10.49
C ILE A 191 -1.66 -5.33 -10.49
N SER A 192 -1.92 -4.54 -11.53
CA SER A 192 -1.64 -3.09 -11.43
C SER A 192 -2.45 -2.48 -10.27
N GLN A 193 -1.86 -1.52 -9.55
CA GLN A 193 -2.38 -0.92 -8.32
C GLN A 193 -2.44 -1.87 -7.10
N GLN A 194 -1.85 -3.06 -7.19
CA GLN A 194 -1.73 -3.97 -6.05
C GLN A 194 -0.55 -3.57 -5.15
N VAL A 195 -0.87 -3.27 -3.90
CA VAL A 195 0.07 -3.02 -2.81
C VAL A 195 0.30 -4.30 -2.03
N VAL A 196 1.56 -4.72 -1.92
CA VAL A 196 1.99 -5.92 -1.19
C VAL A 196 2.75 -5.50 0.05
N LYS A 197 2.24 -5.84 1.23
CA LYS A 197 3.00 -5.75 2.49
C LYS A 197 4.00 -6.89 2.55
N LEU A 198 5.27 -6.56 2.77
CA LEU A 198 6.36 -7.53 2.89
C LEU A 198 6.68 -7.83 4.36
N LYS A 199 7.16 -9.05 4.63
CA LYS A 199 7.59 -9.50 5.96
C LYS A 199 8.63 -8.57 6.55
N LYS A 200 8.60 -8.40 7.88
CA LYS A 200 9.65 -7.68 8.61
C LYS A 200 11.03 -8.24 8.26
N GLY A 201 11.95 -7.36 7.87
CA GLY A 201 13.31 -7.72 7.48
C GLY A 201 13.44 -8.30 6.07
N ALA A 202 12.43 -8.16 5.21
CA ALA A 202 12.52 -8.57 3.81
C ALA A 202 13.61 -7.77 3.08
N ASP A 203 14.32 -8.46 2.19
CA ASP A 203 15.40 -7.93 1.35
C ASP A 203 15.12 -8.11 -0.14
N SER A 204 13.94 -8.64 -0.47
CA SER A 204 13.54 -9.04 -1.80
C SER A 204 12.03 -9.14 -1.93
N VAL A 205 11.51 -8.77 -3.11
CA VAL A 205 10.09 -8.92 -3.46
C VAL A 205 9.89 -10.29 -4.11
N MET A 206 9.43 -11.25 -3.31
CA MET A 206 9.14 -12.62 -3.73
C MET A 206 7.90 -13.14 -3.00
N PRO A 207 7.16 -14.14 -3.54
CA PRO A 207 5.97 -14.66 -2.88
C PRO A 207 6.19 -15.06 -1.41
N LYS A 208 7.31 -15.73 -1.08
CA LYS A 208 7.68 -16.06 0.30
C LYS A 208 7.74 -14.89 1.29
N ASN A 209 8.00 -13.68 0.80
CA ASN A 209 8.10 -12.48 1.59
C ASN A 209 6.80 -11.68 1.63
N ALA A 210 5.80 -12.03 0.81
CA ALA A 210 4.49 -11.41 0.86
C ALA A 210 3.72 -11.85 2.12
N GLU A 211 3.13 -10.89 2.81
CA GLU A 211 2.28 -11.13 3.98
C GLU A 211 0.80 -10.92 3.68
N GLN A 212 0.47 -9.75 3.13
CA GLN A 212 -0.88 -9.33 2.84
C GLN A 212 -0.89 -8.42 1.61
N THR A 213 -2.00 -8.45 0.87
CA THR A 213 -2.16 -7.62 -0.33
C THR A 213 -3.46 -6.83 -0.28
N ALA A 214 -3.40 -5.61 -0.82
CA ALA A 214 -4.53 -4.72 -1.04
C ALA A 214 -4.44 -4.19 -2.48
N SER A 215 -5.45 -4.45 -3.30
CA SER A 215 -5.54 -3.87 -4.65
C SER A 215 -6.41 -2.63 -4.60
N PHE A 216 -5.89 -1.50 -5.09
CA PHE A 216 -6.64 -0.25 -5.26
C PHE A 216 -7.02 -0.07 -6.73
N SER A 217 -7.43 -1.15 -7.39
CA SER A 217 -7.88 -1.18 -8.77
C SER A 217 -9.40 -1.20 -8.82
N PHE A 218 -9.96 -0.51 -9.81
CA PHE A 218 -11.39 -0.51 -10.07
C PHE A 218 -11.78 -1.77 -10.85
N VAL A 219 -12.70 -2.57 -10.30
CA VAL A 219 -13.18 -3.80 -10.93
C VAL A 219 -14.67 -3.68 -11.19
N TYR A 220 -15.08 -3.98 -12.41
CA TYR A 220 -16.47 -3.98 -12.84
C TYR A 220 -16.88 -5.41 -13.18
N TRP A 221 -17.94 -5.90 -12.52
CA TRP A 221 -18.51 -7.22 -12.77
C TRP A 221 -19.89 -7.11 -13.40
N TRP A 222 -20.20 -8.04 -14.30
CA TRP A 222 -21.56 -8.22 -14.78
C TRP A 222 -21.87 -9.70 -15.00
N LEU A 223 -23.11 -10.07 -14.73
CA LEU A 223 -23.63 -11.41 -14.99
C LEU A 223 -24.18 -11.49 -16.42
N ASP A 224 -23.58 -12.33 -17.26
CA ASP A 224 -24.08 -12.61 -18.61
C ASP A 224 -24.66 -14.03 -18.65
N GLY A 225 -25.98 -14.13 -18.40
CA GLY A 225 -26.68 -15.39 -18.23
C GLY A 225 -26.32 -16.07 -16.91
N ASN A 226 -25.43 -17.06 -16.94
CA ASN A 226 -24.97 -17.78 -15.73
C ASN A 226 -23.46 -17.62 -15.48
N ASP A 227 -22.78 -16.81 -16.28
CA ASP A 227 -21.32 -16.64 -16.21
C ASP A 227 -21.01 -15.20 -15.80
N TRP A 228 -20.38 -15.06 -14.63
CA TRP A 228 -19.82 -13.78 -14.20
C TRP A 228 -18.63 -13.40 -15.09
N LYS A 229 -18.66 -12.17 -15.58
CA LYS A 229 -17.57 -11.55 -16.35
C LYS A 229 -17.09 -10.31 -15.62
N HIS A 230 -15.86 -9.91 -15.92
CA HIS A 230 -15.31 -8.69 -15.36
C HIS A 230 -14.32 -8.02 -16.30
N ILE A 231 -14.11 -6.73 -16.04
CA ILE A 231 -12.97 -5.94 -16.52
C ILE A 231 -12.38 -5.21 -15.31
N SER A 232 -11.09 -4.90 -15.37
CA SER A 232 -10.40 -4.20 -14.29
C SER A 232 -9.48 -3.11 -14.82
N SER A 233 -9.39 -1.99 -14.08
CA SER A 233 -8.36 -0.99 -14.32
C SER A 233 -6.94 -1.53 -14.06
N ALA A 234 -6.80 -2.71 -13.45
CA ALA A 234 -5.51 -3.35 -13.19
C ALA A 234 -4.81 -3.87 -14.47
N GLU A 235 -5.53 -3.93 -15.59
CA GLU A 235 -5.12 -4.64 -16.79
C GLU A 235 -3.96 -3.96 -17.56
N ARG A 236 -3.95 -2.63 -17.61
CA ARG A 236 -3.02 -1.87 -18.45
C ARG A 236 -2.49 -0.62 -17.73
N LEU A 237 -1.17 -0.49 -17.64
CA LEU A 237 -0.51 0.72 -17.14
C LEU A 237 -0.62 1.84 -18.18
N ILE A 238 -1.05 3.03 -17.76
CA ILE A 238 -1.10 4.24 -18.57
C ILE A 238 0.08 5.15 -18.27
N SER A 239 0.30 5.49 -17.00
CA SER A 239 1.40 6.35 -16.59
C SER A 239 1.85 6.05 -15.16
N LYS A 240 3.07 6.47 -14.85
CA LYS A 240 3.64 6.39 -13.50
C LYS A 240 4.67 7.50 -13.31
N LYS A 241 4.82 7.99 -12.09
CA LYS A 241 5.78 9.05 -11.74
C LYS A 241 6.17 8.95 -10.28
N VAL A 242 7.47 8.94 -9.98
CA VAL A 242 7.95 9.27 -8.62
C VAL A 242 7.92 10.78 -8.51
N ILE A 243 7.17 11.29 -7.54
CA ILE A 243 6.94 12.73 -7.32
C ILE A 243 7.92 13.21 -6.24
N VAL A 244 7.98 12.50 -5.12
CA VAL A 244 8.90 12.79 -4.02
C VAL A 244 9.67 11.53 -3.68
N ASN A 245 10.99 11.66 -3.61
CA ASN A 245 11.89 10.69 -2.99
C ASN A 245 12.75 11.45 -1.98
N GLY A 246 12.29 11.55 -0.74
CA GLY A 246 12.95 12.30 0.31
C GLY A 246 13.16 11.47 1.56
N ASN A 247 13.84 12.04 2.55
CA ASN A 247 14.36 11.31 3.69
C ASN A 247 13.33 10.78 4.69
N LEU A 248 12.13 11.35 4.74
CA LEU A 248 11.04 10.92 5.64
C LEU A 248 9.79 10.46 4.89
N MET A 249 9.65 10.78 3.60
CA MET A 249 8.46 10.46 2.83
C MET A 249 8.77 10.26 1.35
N VAL A 250 8.18 9.22 0.77
CA VAL A 250 8.12 8.99 -0.67
C VAL A 250 6.67 9.13 -1.18
N LYS A 251 6.51 9.77 -2.34
CA LYS A 251 5.23 9.99 -3.01
C LYS A 251 5.34 9.63 -4.49
N PHE A 252 4.36 8.89 -5.00
CA PHE A 252 4.36 8.49 -6.41
C PHE A 252 2.94 8.27 -6.93
N LEU A 253 2.80 8.39 -8.26
CA LEU A 253 1.56 8.25 -9.01
C LEU A 253 1.61 6.97 -9.85
N ILE A 254 0.49 6.26 -9.91
CA ILE A 254 0.23 5.21 -10.90
C ILE A 254 -1.16 5.44 -11.50
N VAL A 255 -1.24 5.46 -12.83
CA VAL A 255 -2.49 5.50 -13.58
C VAL A 255 -2.62 4.22 -14.39
N SER A 256 -3.74 3.53 -14.25
CA SER A 256 -4.01 2.26 -14.92
C SER A 256 -5.43 2.20 -15.46
N GLN A 257 -5.65 1.37 -16.47
CA GLN A 257 -6.91 1.30 -17.22
C GLN A 257 -7.22 -0.13 -17.63
N SER A 258 -8.49 -0.42 -17.90
CA SER A 258 -8.88 -1.64 -18.60
C SER A 258 -8.31 -1.67 -20.02
N ASN A 259 -8.13 -2.86 -20.58
CA ASN A 259 -7.57 -3.03 -21.94
C ASN A 259 -8.46 -2.39 -23.02
N ASP A 260 -9.76 -2.36 -22.80
CA ASP A 260 -10.75 -1.72 -23.68
C ASP A 260 -10.91 -0.22 -23.44
N GLY A 261 -10.24 0.32 -22.42
CA GLY A 261 -10.25 1.73 -22.09
C GLY A 261 -11.55 2.24 -21.46
N LEU A 262 -12.41 1.35 -20.96
CA LEU A 262 -13.71 1.73 -20.40
C LEU A 262 -13.62 2.29 -18.98
N ILE A 263 -12.69 1.78 -18.17
CA ILE A 263 -12.54 2.19 -16.76
C ILE A 263 -11.09 2.49 -16.41
N GLN A 264 -10.85 3.48 -15.54
CA GLN A 264 -9.52 3.96 -15.15
C GLN A 264 -9.41 4.16 -13.64
N SER A 265 -8.21 3.89 -13.10
CA SER A 265 -7.79 4.25 -11.75
C SER A 265 -6.59 5.19 -11.81
N THR A 266 -6.65 6.27 -11.04
CA THR A 266 -5.57 7.22 -10.82
C THR A 266 -5.28 7.26 -9.32
N ASN A 267 -4.12 6.74 -8.91
CA ASN A 267 -3.80 6.60 -7.49
C ASN A 267 -2.48 7.30 -7.17
N TYR A 268 -2.50 8.14 -6.13
CA TYR A 268 -1.30 8.67 -5.50
C TYR A 268 -1.02 7.86 -4.24
N TYR A 269 0.20 7.35 -4.14
CA TYR A 269 0.66 6.64 -2.96
C TYR A 269 1.64 7.51 -2.19
N LYS A 270 1.51 7.52 -0.85
CA LYS A 270 2.50 8.09 0.06
C LYS A 270 2.90 7.06 1.10
N TYR A 271 4.20 6.99 1.38
CA TYR A 271 4.72 6.25 2.51
C TYR A 271 5.60 7.17 3.34
N TYR A 272 5.33 7.20 4.65
CA TYR A 272 6.11 7.97 5.61
C TYR A 272 6.98 7.03 6.43
N TYR A 273 8.18 7.49 6.75
CA TYR A 273 9.05 6.82 7.70
C TYR A 273 8.32 6.58 9.02
N SER A 274 8.35 5.35 9.52
CA SER A 274 7.80 4.99 10.81
C SER A 274 8.86 4.25 11.63
N PRO A 275 9.46 4.85 12.66
CA PRO A 275 10.38 4.15 13.57
C PRO A 275 9.76 2.94 14.31
N SER A 276 8.43 2.81 14.29
CA SER A 276 7.71 1.74 14.99
C SER A 276 7.68 0.43 14.19
N GLU A 277 7.13 -0.64 14.78
CA GLU A 277 6.87 -1.88 14.03
C GLU A 277 5.64 -1.76 13.11
N ASP A 278 4.78 -0.77 13.37
CA ASP A 278 3.57 -0.54 12.62
C ASP A 278 3.89 0.24 11.35
N LYS A 279 3.29 -0.19 10.24
CA LYS A 279 3.55 0.35 8.90
C LYS A 279 2.23 0.72 8.25
N GLY A 280 2.26 1.81 7.50
CA GLY A 280 1.10 2.31 6.77
C GLY A 280 1.51 2.89 5.44
N ILE A 281 0.76 2.57 4.40
CA ILE A 281 0.87 3.24 3.10
C ILE A 281 -0.48 3.86 2.75
N TYR A 282 -0.41 5.13 2.38
CA TYR A 282 -1.55 5.99 2.11
C TYR A 282 -1.83 5.94 0.61
N ALA A 283 -3.10 5.85 0.24
CA ALA A 283 -3.57 5.87 -1.13
C ALA A 283 -4.68 6.92 -1.27
N ASP A 284 -4.44 7.93 -2.11
CA ASP A 284 -5.46 8.84 -2.60
C ASP A 284 -5.91 8.34 -3.97
N VAL A 285 -7.18 7.96 -4.07
CA VAL A 285 -7.71 7.09 -5.12
C VAL A 285 -8.81 7.81 -5.89
N GLU A 286 -8.70 7.82 -7.21
CA GLU A 286 -9.78 8.20 -8.13
C GLU A 286 -10.08 7.02 -9.06
N HIS A 287 -11.32 6.51 -9.04
CA HIS A 287 -11.80 5.56 -10.04
C HIS A 287 -12.93 6.17 -10.86
N LYS A 288 -12.86 5.99 -12.19
CA LYS A 288 -13.85 6.57 -13.10
C LYS A 288 -14.16 5.70 -14.29
N ILE A 289 -15.38 5.87 -14.80
CA ILE A 289 -15.77 5.45 -16.13
C ILE A 289 -15.23 6.47 -17.13
N VAL A 290 -14.50 5.99 -18.14
CA VAL A 290 -13.92 6.84 -19.19
C VAL A 290 -14.81 6.86 -20.44
N SER A 291 -15.58 5.80 -20.69
CA SER A 291 -16.41 5.65 -21.89
C SER A 291 -17.79 5.09 -21.57
N ASN A 292 -18.82 5.74 -22.10
CA ASN A 292 -20.26 5.56 -21.81
C ASN A 292 -20.91 4.28 -22.39
N SER A 293 -20.20 3.15 -22.37
CA SER A 293 -20.71 1.91 -22.95
C SER A 293 -20.15 0.68 -22.23
N LEU A 294 -20.35 0.63 -20.92
CA LEU A 294 -20.01 -0.56 -20.14
C LEU A 294 -20.88 -1.76 -20.57
N PRO A 295 -20.31 -2.98 -20.57
CA PRO A 295 -21.08 -4.19 -20.82
C PRO A 295 -22.26 -4.32 -19.85
N GLN A 296 -23.44 -4.63 -20.36
CA GLN A 296 -24.64 -4.81 -19.52
C GLN A 296 -24.80 -6.28 -19.11
N GLY A 297 -25.40 -6.52 -17.95
CA GLY A 297 -25.69 -7.84 -17.41
C GLY A 297 -27.00 -7.90 -16.64
N ASP A 298 -27.39 -9.10 -16.21
CA ASP A 298 -28.55 -9.32 -15.34
C ASP A 298 -28.30 -8.78 -13.93
N GLU A 299 -27.05 -8.84 -13.48
CA GLU A 299 -26.55 -8.25 -12.24
C GLU A 299 -25.27 -7.47 -12.53
N ILE A 300 -25.08 -6.33 -11.84
CA ILE A 300 -23.92 -5.44 -12.00
C ILE A 300 -23.39 -5.03 -10.63
N ASP A 301 -22.09 -5.19 -10.44
CA ASP A 301 -21.42 -4.77 -9.23
C ASP A 301 -20.00 -4.24 -9.51
N VAL A 302 -19.44 -3.54 -8.53
CA VAL A 302 -18.21 -2.78 -8.68
C VAL A 302 -17.42 -2.80 -7.38
N GLY A 303 -16.12 -3.08 -7.50
CA GLY A 303 -15.17 -3.11 -6.39
C GLY A 303 -14.11 -2.03 -6.56
N PHE A 304 -13.82 -1.32 -5.47
CA PHE A 304 -12.86 -0.21 -5.47
C PHE A 304 -11.55 -0.57 -4.77
N ILE A 305 -11.64 -1.48 -3.79
CA ILE A 305 -10.51 -2.08 -3.08
C ILE A 305 -10.75 -3.58 -2.95
N VAL A 306 -9.70 -4.37 -3.14
CA VAL A 306 -9.72 -5.82 -2.90
C VAL A 306 -8.61 -6.21 -1.93
N LEU A 307 -8.96 -6.64 -0.72
CA LEU A 307 -8.02 -7.31 0.18
C LEU A 307 -7.99 -8.79 -0.17
N THR A 308 -6.83 -9.27 -0.63
CA THR A 308 -6.61 -10.71 -0.87
C THR A 308 -5.75 -11.27 0.23
N THR A 309 -6.33 -12.16 1.03
CA THR A 309 -5.65 -12.87 2.11
C THR A 309 -5.64 -14.38 1.86
N GLY A 310 -4.79 -15.11 2.56
CA GLY A 310 -4.48 -16.49 2.23
C GLY A 310 -3.15 -16.65 1.49
N GLY A 311 -2.97 -17.78 0.83
CA GLY A 311 -1.73 -18.07 0.13
C GLY A 311 -1.55 -19.55 -0.17
N ILE A 312 -0.31 -19.90 -0.50
CA ILE A 312 0.06 -21.20 -1.05
C ILE A 312 0.88 -22.00 -0.04
N ARG A 313 0.73 -23.32 -0.07
CA ARG A 313 1.54 -24.29 0.67
C ARG A 313 2.06 -25.35 -0.30
N SER A 314 3.38 -25.46 -0.41
CA SER A 314 4.07 -26.49 -1.17
C SER A 314 4.92 -27.38 -0.27
N SER A 315 4.78 -28.69 -0.48
CA SER A 315 5.62 -29.72 0.16
C SER A 315 7.04 -29.80 -0.41
N SER A 316 7.30 -29.17 -1.57
CA SER A 316 8.58 -29.30 -2.29
C SER A 316 9.25 -27.98 -2.69
N ILE A 317 8.54 -26.85 -2.64
CA ILE A 317 9.07 -25.55 -3.06
C ILE A 317 8.84 -24.55 -1.92
N GLU A 318 9.88 -24.27 -1.15
CA GLU A 318 9.80 -23.42 0.04
C GLU A 318 9.33 -22.00 -0.28
N ASP A 319 9.75 -21.44 -1.42
CA ASP A 319 9.38 -20.10 -1.86
C ASP A 319 7.86 -19.92 -2.11
N LEU A 320 7.11 -21.02 -2.28
CA LEU A 320 5.65 -21.02 -2.43
C LEU A 320 4.91 -21.12 -1.08
N ASN A 321 5.62 -21.22 0.05
CA ASN A 321 5.00 -21.26 1.38
C ASN A 321 4.82 -19.85 1.94
N PHE A 322 3.74 -19.19 1.55
CA PHE A 322 3.47 -17.79 1.92
C PHE A 322 2.01 -17.50 2.23
N GLY A 323 1.77 -16.38 2.92
CA GLY A 323 0.45 -15.89 3.28
C GLY A 323 -0.35 -16.84 4.18
N ARG A 324 -1.48 -16.39 4.71
CA ARG A 324 -2.45 -17.17 5.50
C ARG A 324 -3.75 -16.38 5.56
N ILE A 325 -4.86 -17.04 5.84
CA ILE A 325 -6.13 -16.36 6.14
C ILE A 325 -6.12 -16.05 7.66
N PRO A 326 -6.18 -14.78 8.09
CA PRO A 326 -6.35 -14.39 9.49
C PRO A 326 -7.62 -15.00 10.09
N LYS A 327 -7.72 -14.98 11.43
CA LYS A 327 -8.82 -15.67 12.10
C LYS A 327 -10.11 -14.86 12.06
N PHE A 328 -9.99 -13.54 12.16
CA PHE A 328 -11.15 -12.67 12.30
C PHE A 328 -11.16 -11.59 11.23
N LEU A 329 -12.38 -11.15 10.97
CA LEU A 329 -12.72 -9.92 10.27
C LEU A 329 -13.49 -9.04 11.27
N HIS A 330 -12.97 -7.85 11.55
CA HIS A 330 -13.60 -6.85 12.40
C HIS A 330 -13.83 -5.56 11.61
N PHE A 331 -14.99 -4.93 11.77
CA PHE A 331 -15.27 -3.62 11.19
C PHE A 331 -16.39 -2.93 11.97
N TYR A 332 -16.59 -1.64 11.70
CA TYR A 332 -17.71 -0.88 12.26
C TYR A 332 -18.86 -0.82 11.25
N HIS A 333 -19.96 -1.53 11.52
CA HIS A 333 -21.18 -1.50 10.73
C HIS A 333 -21.97 -0.21 11.03
N GLU A 334 -22.59 0.38 10.02
CA GLU A 334 -23.41 1.59 10.18
C GLU A 334 -24.53 1.50 11.25
N ASP A 335 -25.30 0.41 11.26
CA ASP A 335 -26.44 0.22 12.15
C ASP A 335 -26.11 -0.57 13.43
N GLN A 336 -25.24 -1.57 13.32
CA GLN A 336 -25.00 -2.53 14.40
C GLN A 336 -23.79 -2.17 15.27
N GLY A 337 -22.98 -1.19 14.83
CA GLY A 337 -21.73 -0.84 15.47
C GLY A 337 -20.64 -1.89 15.22
N PHE A 338 -19.84 -2.21 16.24
CA PHE A 338 -18.71 -3.14 16.09
C PHE A 338 -19.17 -4.56 15.71
N PHE A 339 -18.67 -5.05 14.59
CA PHE A 339 -18.97 -6.38 14.06
C PHE A 339 -17.74 -7.29 14.12
N THR A 340 -17.98 -8.59 14.28
CA THR A 340 -16.93 -9.62 14.31
C THR A 340 -17.38 -10.84 13.53
N TYR A 341 -16.55 -11.28 12.59
CA TYR A 341 -16.74 -12.52 11.85
C TYR A 341 -15.52 -13.44 12.00
N GLU A 342 -15.77 -14.72 12.30
CA GLU A 342 -14.71 -15.74 12.35
C GLU A 342 -14.54 -16.36 10.96
N MET A 343 -13.41 -16.09 10.33
CA MET A 343 -13.11 -16.54 8.96
C MET A 343 -12.70 -18.01 8.95
N ASP A 344 -13.15 -18.76 7.94
CA ASP A 344 -12.60 -20.09 7.71
C ASP A 344 -11.14 -19.96 7.21
N GLN A 345 -10.20 -20.47 7.98
CA GLN A 345 -8.77 -20.45 7.62
C GLN A 345 -8.41 -21.54 6.61
N HIS A 346 -9.31 -22.49 6.40
CA HIS A 346 -9.13 -23.67 5.55
C HIS A 346 -10.37 -23.94 4.68
N PRO A 347 -10.83 -22.95 3.88
CA PRO A 347 -11.99 -23.15 3.01
C PRO A 347 -11.78 -24.38 2.11
N GLU A 348 -12.86 -25.13 1.90
CA GLU A 348 -12.87 -26.36 1.09
C GLU A 348 -13.63 -26.20 -0.23
N ASP A 349 -14.45 -25.14 -0.40
CA ASP A 349 -15.17 -24.89 -1.64
C ASP A 349 -14.21 -24.47 -2.76
N THR A 350 -14.36 -25.09 -3.93
CA THR A 350 -13.48 -24.90 -5.08
C THR A 350 -14.09 -24.06 -6.17
N ASN A 351 -15.42 -23.86 -6.11
CA ASN A 351 -16.10 -22.83 -6.88
C ASN A 351 -16.19 -21.52 -6.08
N GLY A 352 -15.78 -21.58 -4.82
CA GLY A 352 -15.75 -20.49 -3.86
C GLY A 352 -17.12 -20.21 -3.23
N GLU A 353 -17.08 -19.85 -1.97
CA GLU A 353 -18.23 -19.61 -1.12
C GLU A 353 -18.39 -18.10 -0.89
N THR A 354 -19.55 -17.55 -1.24
CA THR A 354 -19.95 -16.21 -0.81
C THR A 354 -20.37 -16.29 0.64
N VAL A 355 -19.57 -15.68 1.50
CA VAL A 355 -19.75 -15.67 2.95
C VAL A 355 -20.51 -14.43 3.40
N ILE A 356 -20.17 -13.29 2.79
CA ILE A 356 -20.93 -12.04 2.88
C ILE A 356 -21.18 -11.61 1.44
N GLY A 357 -22.45 -11.49 1.06
CA GLY A 357 -22.86 -11.00 -0.26
C GLY A 357 -23.73 -9.75 -0.14
N SER A 358 -24.08 -9.15 -1.29
CA SER A 358 -24.75 -7.84 -1.31
C SER A 358 -26.09 -7.80 -0.57
N LYS A 359 -26.84 -8.90 -0.59
CA LYS A 359 -28.13 -9.00 0.11
C LYS A 359 -28.02 -9.08 1.64
N ASP A 360 -26.81 -9.25 2.16
CA ASP A 360 -26.57 -9.30 3.60
C ASP A 360 -26.44 -7.89 4.21
N ASP A 361 -26.32 -6.84 3.38
CA ASP A 361 -26.40 -5.42 3.78
C ASP A 361 -25.34 -5.00 4.81
N TYR A 362 -24.08 -5.38 4.55
CA TYR A 362 -22.96 -5.09 5.44
C TYR A 362 -22.21 -3.82 5.00
N ASP A 363 -22.78 -2.69 5.38
CA ASP A 363 -22.22 -1.37 5.08
C ASP A 363 -21.32 -0.84 6.19
N ILE A 364 -20.19 -0.24 5.77
CA ILE A 364 -19.23 0.40 6.67
C ILE A 364 -19.81 1.71 7.20
N GLY A 365 -19.89 1.81 8.52
CA GLY A 365 -20.36 3.00 9.21
C GLY A 365 -19.31 4.12 9.28
N ASN A 366 -19.70 5.22 9.95
CA ASN A 366 -18.92 6.47 10.00
C ASN A 366 -17.51 6.37 10.64
N TYR A 367 -17.18 5.24 11.29
CA TYR A 367 -15.81 4.91 11.65
C TYR A 367 -15.28 3.95 10.59
N SER A 368 -14.90 4.51 9.44
CA SER A 368 -14.75 3.78 8.19
C SER A 368 -13.48 2.93 8.15
N TRP A 369 -13.45 1.84 8.91
CA TRP A 369 -12.32 0.93 8.96
C TRP A 369 -12.75 -0.53 8.99
N LEU A 370 -11.85 -1.37 8.48
CA LEU A 370 -11.94 -2.82 8.52
C LEU A 370 -10.58 -3.40 8.90
N SER A 371 -10.57 -4.50 9.65
CA SER A 371 -9.38 -5.25 10.03
C SER A 371 -9.55 -6.74 9.75
N ILE A 372 -8.52 -7.35 9.16
CA ILE A 372 -8.31 -8.80 9.18
C ILE A 372 -7.16 -9.14 10.12
N ASP A 373 -7.42 -10.00 11.09
CA ASP A 373 -6.56 -10.08 12.26
C ASP A 373 -6.61 -11.41 13.04
N ASP A 374 -5.74 -11.48 14.06
CA ASP A 374 -5.64 -12.59 15.01
C ASP A 374 -6.45 -12.38 16.30
N GLY A 375 -7.21 -11.27 16.41
CA GLY A 375 -8.02 -10.87 17.54
C GLY A 375 -7.56 -9.54 18.14
N GLU A 376 -7.79 -9.37 19.44
CA GLU A 376 -7.43 -8.15 20.19
C GLU A 376 -5.93 -7.82 20.15
N THR A 377 -5.09 -8.83 19.92
CA THR A 377 -3.62 -8.73 19.82
C THR A 377 -3.12 -9.62 18.68
N GLY A 378 -1.87 -9.43 18.27
CA GLY A 378 -1.24 -10.19 17.20
C GLY A 378 -1.22 -9.42 15.88
N LYS A 379 -1.08 -10.15 14.77
CA LYS A 379 -1.00 -9.50 13.45
C LYS A 379 -2.38 -8.99 13.05
N ALA A 380 -2.41 -7.78 12.51
CA ALA A 380 -3.60 -7.23 11.88
C ALA A 380 -3.22 -6.41 10.65
N TYR A 381 -4.11 -6.45 9.67
CA TYR A 381 -4.04 -5.60 8.49
C TYR A 381 -5.36 -4.87 8.34
N GLY A 382 -5.30 -3.56 8.19
CA GLY A 382 -6.47 -2.71 8.14
C GLY A 382 -6.54 -1.87 6.88
N ILE A 383 -7.76 -1.59 6.44
CA ILE A 383 -8.06 -0.50 5.52
C ILE A 383 -8.86 0.51 6.32
N ILE A 384 -8.34 1.74 6.38
CA ILE A 384 -8.95 2.86 7.11
C ILE A 384 -9.20 3.96 6.09
N PHE A 385 -10.45 4.33 5.90
CA PHE A 385 -10.85 5.45 5.03
C PHE A 385 -10.90 6.75 5.83
N ASP A 386 -10.70 7.86 5.13
CA ASP A 386 -10.91 9.20 5.67
C ASP A 386 -12.40 9.48 5.90
N SER A 387 -13.24 8.93 5.02
CA SER A 387 -14.71 8.99 5.07
C SER A 387 -15.34 7.74 4.44
N ASN A 388 -16.60 7.43 4.77
CA ASN A 388 -17.42 6.49 3.98
C ASN A 388 -18.19 7.18 2.83
N ASP A 389 -18.08 8.50 2.72
CA ASP A 389 -18.54 9.29 1.58
C ASP A 389 -17.49 9.20 0.47
N VAL A 390 -17.72 8.31 -0.49
CA VAL A 390 -16.75 8.00 -1.57
C VAL A 390 -17.25 8.35 -2.97
N VAL A 391 -18.55 8.59 -3.13
CA VAL A 391 -19.18 8.86 -4.44
C VAL A 391 -19.17 10.36 -4.74
N GLU A 392 -18.34 10.75 -5.70
CA GLU A 392 -18.22 12.14 -6.16
C GLU A 392 -19.24 12.47 -7.27
N SER A 393 -19.52 11.51 -8.16
CA SER A 393 -20.62 11.60 -9.14
C SER A 393 -21.20 10.24 -9.51
N GLY A 394 -22.47 10.24 -9.93
CA GLY A 394 -23.23 9.05 -10.30
C GLY A 394 -24.73 9.31 -10.17
N LEU A 395 -25.46 9.34 -11.29
CA LEU A 395 -26.89 9.66 -11.27
C LEU A 395 -27.73 8.63 -10.48
N ASN A 396 -28.28 9.06 -9.34
CA ASN A 396 -29.08 8.25 -8.40
C ASN A 396 -28.29 7.13 -7.69
N GLU A 397 -26.96 7.19 -7.68
CA GLU A 397 -26.15 6.24 -6.93
C GLU A 397 -26.29 6.48 -5.42
N ARG A 398 -26.29 5.40 -4.63
CA ARG A 398 -26.18 5.50 -3.17
C ARG A 398 -24.72 5.69 -2.78
N ASN A 399 -24.50 6.47 -1.74
CA ASN A 399 -23.18 6.67 -1.19
C ASN A 399 -22.96 5.73 -0.02
N GLY A 400 -21.74 5.25 0.16
CA GLY A 400 -21.40 4.25 1.17
C GLY A 400 -20.40 3.23 0.63
N ILE A 401 -19.97 2.34 1.52
CA ILE A 401 -19.03 1.27 1.21
C ILE A 401 -19.61 -0.04 1.72
N GLU A 402 -20.00 -0.90 0.79
CA GLU A 402 -20.56 -2.22 1.06
C GLU A 402 -19.41 -3.25 1.12
N LEU A 403 -19.53 -4.23 2.01
CA LEU A 403 -18.55 -5.30 2.17
C LEU A 403 -19.06 -6.61 1.58
N GLN A 404 -18.21 -7.25 0.78
CA GLN A 404 -18.43 -8.62 0.32
C GLN A 404 -17.23 -9.49 0.64
N LEU A 405 -17.49 -10.73 1.07
CA LEU A 405 -16.50 -11.71 1.48
C LEU A 405 -16.67 -13.00 0.70
N TRP A 406 -15.62 -13.41 0.02
CA TRP A 406 -15.56 -14.67 -0.71
C TRP A 406 -14.38 -15.52 -0.24
N GLN A 407 -14.57 -16.83 -0.10
CA GLN A 407 -13.51 -17.78 0.33
C GLN A 407 -13.41 -18.96 -0.62
N VAL A 408 -12.19 -19.37 -0.99
CA VAL A 408 -11.97 -20.38 -2.04
C VAL A 408 -10.72 -21.23 -1.84
N TYR A 409 -10.80 -22.49 -2.25
CA TYR A 409 -9.68 -23.43 -2.42
C TYR A 409 -9.34 -23.58 -3.91
N SER A 410 -8.52 -22.66 -4.42
CA SER A 410 -8.29 -22.48 -5.87
C SER A 410 -7.18 -23.37 -6.45
N ILE A 411 -6.11 -23.66 -5.71
CA ILE A 411 -4.95 -24.43 -6.21
C ILE A 411 -4.91 -25.82 -5.57
N ARG A 412 -4.96 -26.87 -6.40
CA ARG A 412 -5.11 -28.28 -5.97
C ARG A 412 -4.22 -29.24 -6.75
N TYR A 413 -2.91 -29.09 -6.61
CA TYR A 413 -1.96 -30.05 -7.19
C TYR A 413 -1.40 -30.96 -6.10
N PRO A 414 -0.96 -32.20 -6.43
CA PRO A 414 -0.35 -33.08 -5.44
C PRO A 414 0.83 -32.40 -4.72
N GLY A 415 0.66 -32.14 -3.42
CA GLY A 415 1.67 -31.48 -2.59
C GLY A 415 1.77 -29.96 -2.77
N LEU A 416 0.77 -29.33 -3.39
CA LEU A 416 0.65 -27.88 -3.56
C LEU A 416 -0.83 -27.45 -3.43
N ASP A 417 -1.10 -26.68 -2.39
CA ASP A 417 -2.44 -26.21 -2.03
C ASP A 417 -2.47 -24.68 -1.96
N GLY A 418 -3.53 -24.05 -2.48
CA GLY A 418 -3.71 -22.60 -2.40
C GLY A 418 -5.13 -22.25 -1.96
N ARG A 419 -5.23 -21.51 -0.86
CA ARG A 419 -6.50 -21.09 -0.26
C ARG A 419 -6.48 -19.59 -0.07
N PHE A 420 -7.57 -18.95 -0.45
CA PHE A 420 -7.67 -17.50 -0.47
C PHE A 420 -9.00 -17.05 0.09
N SER A 421 -9.00 -15.82 0.59
CA SER A 421 -10.19 -15.08 0.94
C SER A 421 -10.04 -13.67 0.36
N TYR A 422 -11.11 -13.22 -0.28
CA TYR A 422 -11.19 -11.94 -0.96
C TYR A 422 -12.25 -11.12 -0.25
N ILE A 423 -11.85 -9.95 0.25
CA ILE A 423 -12.75 -8.96 0.82
C ILE A 423 -12.80 -7.80 -0.16
N TYR A 424 -13.99 -7.54 -0.67
CA TYR A 424 -14.26 -6.46 -1.61
C TYR A 424 -14.91 -5.32 -0.86
N PHE A 425 -14.41 -4.12 -1.12
CA PHE A 425 -15.09 -2.87 -0.78
C PHE A 425 -15.81 -2.43 -2.06
N THR A 426 -17.13 -2.55 -2.04
CA THR A 426 -18.00 -2.36 -3.20
C THR A 426 -18.91 -1.15 -3.01
N ARG A 427 -19.62 -0.78 -4.08
CA ARG A 427 -20.66 0.24 -4.00
C ARG A 427 -21.80 -0.27 -3.11
N ASN A 428 -22.49 0.65 -2.43
CA ASN A 428 -23.77 0.34 -1.79
C ASN A 428 -24.80 0.11 -2.89
N SER A 429 -24.99 -1.17 -3.22
CA SER A 429 -25.89 -1.63 -4.27
C SER A 429 -27.24 -2.07 -3.71
N TYR A 430 -27.32 -2.33 -2.40
CA TYR A 430 -28.49 -2.89 -1.73
C TYR A 430 -28.75 -2.24 -0.37
N GLU A 431 -30.03 -2.18 0.01
CA GLU A 431 -30.52 -1.69 1.30
C GLU A 431 -31.71 -2.57 1.71
N GLU A 432 -31.86 -2.87 3.00
CA GLU A 432 -32.94 -3.74 3.48
C GLU A 432 -34.33 -3.23 3.03
N GLY A 433 -35.01 -4.03 2.21
CA GLY A 433 -36.35 -3.76 1.70
C GLY A 433 -36.42 -3.08 0.34
N GLU A 434 -35.27 -2.76 -0.27
CA GLU A 434 -35.18 -2.27 -1.65
C GLU A 434 -34.84 -3.39 -2.65
N GLU A 435 -34.94 -3.10 -3.95
CA GLU A 435 -34.37 -3.97 -4.99
C GLU A 435 -32.88 -3.66 -5.13
N ILE A 436 -32.07 -4.68 -5.47
CA ILE A 436 -30.64 -4.47 -5.79
C ILE A 436 -30.56 -3.51 -6.98
N ASP A 437 -29.79 -2.44 -6.81
CA ASP A 437 -29.43 -1.59 -7.91
C ASP A 437 -28.48 -2.35 -8.84
N ASN A 438 -28.91 -2.60 -10.07
CA ASN A 438 -28.11 -3.29 -11.10
C ASN A 438 -27.77 -2.35 -12.25
N VAL A 439 -27.75 -1.04 -12.00
CA VAL A 439 -27.36 -0.02 -12.98
C VAL A 439 -26.16 0.72 -12.43
N LEU A 440 -25.13 0.87 -13.26
CA LEU A 440 -24.01 1.76 -12.96
C LEU A 440 -24.11 2.99 -13.89
N PRO A 441 -24.18 4.22 -13.38
CA PRO A 441 -24.33 5.40 -14.21
C PRO A 441 -23.04 5.71 -14.98
N ASP A 442 -23.15 6.21 -16.23
CA ASP A 442 -21.99 6.49 -17.09
C ASP A 442 -21.02 7.53 -16.51
N ASP A 443 -21.51 8.41 -15.62
CA ASP A 443 -20.73 9.44 -14.94
C ASP A 443 -20.25 8.99 -13.54
N TYR A 444 -20.24 7.69 -13.26
CA TYR A 444 -19.77 7.17 -11.99
C TYR A 444 -18.29 7.50 -11.75
N LEU A 445 -18.06 8.21 -10.65
CA LEU A 445 -16.75 8.66 -10.18
C LEU A 445 -16.71 8.50 -8.67
N ILE A 446 -15.66 7.84 -8.20
CA ILE A 446 -15.40 7.73 -6.76
C ILE A 446 -14.03 8.30 -6.44
N LYS A 447 -13.95 8.94 -5.27
CA LYS A 447 -12.74 9.51 -4.70
C LYS A 447 -12.69 9.22 -3.21
N PHE A 448 -11.55 8.76 -2.73
CA PHE A 448 -11.34 8.53 -1.31
C PHE A 448 -9.87 8.49 -0.96
N LYS A 449 -9.54 8.74 0.31
CA LYS A 449 -8.19 8.52 0.85
C LYS A 449 -8.23 7.34 1.82
N ALA A 450 -7.40 6.34 1.57
CA ALA A 450 -7.32 5.16 2.42
C ALA A 450 -5.90 4.90 2.92
N LEU A 451 -5.79 4.42 4.16
CA LEU A 451 -4.58 3.92 4.76
C LEU A 451 -4.62 2.38 4.78
N PHE A 452 -3.65 1.75 4.10
CA PHE A 452 -3.39 0.32 4.27
C PHE A 452 -2.39 0.11 5.41
N TYR A 453 -2.93 -0.20 6.58
CA TYR A 453 -2.22 -0.30 7.85
C TYR A 453 -1.85 -1.74 8.20
N ALA A 454 -0.69 -1.95 8.79
CA ALA A 454 -0.21 -3.24 9.25
C ALA A 454 0.44 -3.13 10.63
N THR A 455 0.04 -4.00 11.55
CA THR A 455 0.68 -4.16 12.87
C THR A 455 1.06 -5.61 13.09
N GLU A 456 2.22 -5.84 13.72
CA GLU A 456 2.71 -7.18 14.04
C GLU A 456 2.09 -7.78 15.30
N ASN A 457 1.72 -6.92 16.26
CA ASN A 457 1.34 -7.34 17.62
C ASN A 457 0.09 -6.64 18.17
N GLY A 458 -0.43 -5.62 17.49
CA GLY A 458 -1.52 -4.77 17.99
C GLY A 458 -2.93 -5.34 17.83
N GLY A 459 -3.14 -6.33 16.96
CA GLY A 459 -4.48 -6.84 16.64
C GLY A 459 -5.41 -5.76 16.05
N TYR A 460 -6.71 -6.04 15.99
CA TYR A 460 -7.68 -5.05 15.48
C TYR A 460 -7.76 -3.79 16.34
N THR A 461 -7.42 -3.90 17.64
CA THR A 461 -7.53 -2.76 18.56
C THR A 461 -6.61 -1.62 18.14
N LYS A 462 -5.41 -1.95 17.62
CA LYS A 462 -4.49 -0.95 17.09
C LYS A 462 -4.99 -0.32 15.78
N VAL A 463 -5.67 -1.08 14.93
CA VAL A 463 -6.32 -0.55 13.72
C VAL A 463 -7.45 0.42 14.10
N GLU A 464 -8.25 0.08 15.12
CA GLU A 464 -9.31 0.95 15.62
C GLU A 464 -8.75 2.25 16.24
N GLU A 465 -7.63 2.17 16.95
CA GLU A 465 -6.92 3.36 17.47
C GLU A 465 -6.41 4.25 16.34
N GLU A 466 -5.77 3.66 15.33
CA GLU A 466 -5.32 4.38 14.15
C GLU A 466 -6.48 5.07 13.41
N ALA A 467 -7.63 4.40 13.28
CA ALA A 467 -8.82 4.95 12.65
C ALA A 467 -9.41 6.17 13.36
N LYS A 468 -9.06 6.40 14.64
CA LYS A 468 -9.45 7.62 15.38
C LYS A 468 -8.50 8.79 15.12
N ILE A 469 -7.28 8.51 14.66
CA ILE A 469 -6.21 9.50 14.45
C ILE A 469 -6.15 9.91 12.99
N TYR A 470 -6.14 8.92 12.09
CA TYR A 470 -5.89 9.08 10.66
C TYR A 470 -6.72 10.19 9.99
N PRO A 471 -8.07 10.28 10.19
CA PRO A 471 -8.86 11.33 9.54
C PRO A 471 -8.41 12.75 9.89
N SER A 472 -7.93 12.98 11.13
CA SER A 472 -7.48 14.31 11.55
C SER A 472 -6.14 14.72 10.95
N LEU A 473 -5.30 13.75 10.55
CA LEU A 473 -3.98 14.00 9.96
C LEU A 473 -4.03 14.03 8.44
N VAL A 474 -4.87 13.20 7.81
CA VAL A 474 -4.98 13.15 6.34
C VAL A 474 -5.57 14.45 5.77
N ASP A 475 -6.40 15.16 6.54
CA ASP A 475 -6.96 16.47 6.19
C ASP A 475 -5.91 17.59 6.10
N LEU A 476 -4.75 17.41 6.76
CA LEU A 476 -3.64 18.37 6.71
C LEU A 476 -2.81 18.23 5.43
N GLN A 477 -2.88 17.05 4.80
CA GLN A 477 -2.01 16.73 3.68
C GLN A 477 -2.31 17.62 2.47
N PRO A 478 -1.28 18.13 1.77
CA PRO A 478 -1.47 18.87 0.54
C PRO A 478 -2.21 18.06 -0.52
N GLU A 479 -3.08 18.73 -1.29
CA GLU A 479 -3.78 18.15 -2.44
C GLU A 479 -2.80 17.73 -3.56
N ASN A 480 -3.28 16.85 -4.44
CA ASN A 480 -2.51 16.32 -5.55
C ASN A 480 -2.83 17.09 -6.84
N ASP A 481 -1.95 18.03 -7.22
CA ASP A 481 -2.13 18.90 -8.41
C ASP A 481 -1.25 18.51 -9.61
N GLU A 482 -0.82 17.24 -9.67
CA GLU A 482 0.10 16.79 -10.70
C GLU A 482 -0.57 16.65 -12.08
N ASP A 483 0.00 17.29 -13.10
CA ASP A 483 -0.45 17.16 -14.48
C ASP A 483 -0.32 15.70 -14.95
N ILE A 484 -1.46 15.07 -15.21
CA ILE A 484 -1.51 13.73 -15.80
C ILE A 484 -1.17 13.84 -17.28
N ILE A 485 0.01 13.35 -17.66
CA ILE A 485 0.40 13.28 -19.08
C ILE A 485 -0.41 12.16 -19.74
N ASP A 486 -1.38 12.52 -20.56
CA ASP A 486 -2.13 11.59 -21.41
C ASP A 486 -1.20 10.98 -22.47
N GLY A 487 -0.97 9.67 -22.37
CA GLY A 487 -0.24 8.89 -23.37
C GLY A 487 0.04 7.48 -22.88
N ASP A 488 -0.01 6.50 -23.77
CA ASP A 488 0.37 5.13 -23.44
C ASP A 488 1.85 5.09 -23.03
N TYR A 489 2.13 4.59 -21.82
CA TYR A 489 3.48 4.24 -21.37
C TYR A 489 4.18 3.36 -22.40
N ASN A 490 5.20 3.91 -23.06
CA ASN A 490 6.01 3.23 -24.07
C ASN A 490 7.49 3.36 -23.73
N GLU A 491 7.99 2.50 -22.84
CA GLU A 491 9.42 2.25 -22.74
C GLU A 491 9.86 1.14 -23.72
N GLU A 492 11.07 1.26 -24.27
CA GLU A 492 11.66 0.20 -25.11
C GLU A 492 12.06 -1.00 -24.23
N GLU A 493 11.33 -2.11 -24.38
CA GLU A 493 11.55 -3.34 -23.62
C GLU A 493 11.72 -4.54 -24.54
N TYR A 494 12.47 -5.55 -24.08
CA TYR A 494 12.84 -6.71 -24.90
C TYR A 494 12.47 -8.01 -24.19
N ASN A 495 11.68 -8.86 -24.85
CA ASN A 495 11.42 -10.22 -24.40
C ASN A 495 12.72 -11.02 -24.38
N LEU A 496 13.06 -11.59 -23.21
CA LEU A 496 14.28 -12.35 -23.02
C LEU A 496 13.99 -13.84 -22.91
N THR A 497 14.46 -14.63 -23.88
CA THR A 497 14.43 -16.10 -23.83
C THR A 497 15.83 -16.67 -23.65
N ILE A 498 16.02 -17.46 -22.60
CA ILE A 498 17.28 -18.13 -22.28
C ILE A 498 17.17 -19.62 -22.61
N PHE A 499 18.06 -20.08 -23.51
CA PHE A 499 18.18 -21.49 -23.87
C PHE A 499 19.19 -22.19 -22.97
N THR A 500 18.74 -23.16 -22.16
CA THR A 500 19.60 -23.91 -21.25
C THR A 500 20.11 -25.20 -21.93
N HIS A 501 21.40 -25.22 -22.25
CA HIS A 501 22.06 -26.37 -22.87
C HIS A 501 22.67 -27.27 -21.79
N LEU A 502 21.99 -28.35 -21.46
CA LEU A 502 22.44 -29.32 -20.46
C LEU A 502 23.25 -30.46 -21.08
N SER A 503 24.19 -31.01 -20.31
CA SER A 503 24.87 -32.24 -20.70
C SER A 503 23.89 -33.42 -20.83
N GLN A 504 24.23 -34.41 -21.65
CA GLN A 504 23.41 -35.63 -21.82
C GLN A 504 23.15 -36.35 -20.47
N PHE A 505 24.14 -36.31 -19.56
CA PHE A 505 24.03 -36.90 -18.24
C PHE A 505 23.01 -36.18 -17.34
N LEU A 506 22.99 -34.85 -17.34
CA LEU A 506 21.99 -34.05 -16.62
C LEU A 506 20.57 -34.29 -17.18
N ASN A 507 20.43 -34.40 -18.50
CA ASN A 507 19.14 -34.75 -19.12
C ASN A 507 18.64 -36.15 -18.69
N LEU A 508 19.54 -37.14 -18.59
CA LEU A 508 19.20 -38.49 -18.11
C LEU A 508 18.83 -38.48 -16.61
N ARG A 509 19.49 -37.66 -15.78
CA ARG A 509 19.12 -37.46 -14.36
C ARG A 509 17.71 -36.88 -14.22
N LEU A 510 17.37 -35.87 -15.00
CA LEU A 510 16.02 -35.27 -15.01
C LEU A 510 14.96 -36.28 -15.45
N LEU A 511 15.20 -37.05 -16.52
CA LEU A 511 14.27 -38.08 -16.98
C LEU A 511 14.09 -39.22 -15.96
N SER A 512 15.16 -39.62 -15.27
CA SER A 512 15.10 -40.65 -14.22
C SER A 512 14.47 -40.16 -12.92
N SER A 513 14.50 -38.85 -12.64
CA SER A 513 13.85 -38.27 -11.46
C SER A 513 12.32 -38.41 -11.48
N MET A 514 11.70 -38.28 -12.66
CA MET A 514 10.26 -38.51 -12.85
C MET A 514 9.85 -39.96 -12.54
N LEU A 515 10.75 -40.93 -12.80
CA LEU A 515 10.53 -42.34 -12.47
C LEU A 515 10.69 -42.65 -10.98
N LEU A 516 11.39 -41.78 -10.24
CA LEU A 516 11.70 -41.94 -8.82
C LEU A 516 10.82 -41.07 -7.91
N LEU A 517 9.77 -40.43 -8.46
CA LEU A 517 8.90 -39.48 -7.74
C LEU A 517 9.67 -38.36 -7.02
N LYS A 518 10.86 -38.00 -7.53
CA LYS A 518 11.65 -36.85 -7.07
C LYS A 518 11.53 -35.74 -8.09
N ASN A 519 11.10 -34.55 -7.67
CA ASN A 519 10.96 -33.39 -8.54
C ASN A 519 12.32 -32.69 -8.71
N ILE A 520 13.17 -33.19 -9.61
CA ILE A 520 14.33 -32.45 -10.10
C ILE A 520 13.89 -31.50 -11.20
N PHE A 521 14.25 -30.23 -11.06
CA PHE A 521 13.99 -29.20 -12.07
C PHE A 521 15.18 -28.24 -12.18
N ILE A 522 15.12 -27.37 -13.19
CA ILE A 522 16.17 -26.40 -13.46
C ILE A 522 15.57 -25.02 -13.28
N THR A 523 16.25 -24.20 -12.50
CA THR A 523 15.92 -22.78 -12.33
C THR A 523 16.96 -21.95 -13.05
N VAL A 524 16.51 -20.82 -13.61
CA VAL A 524 17.35 -19.79 -14.20
C VAL A 524 17.07 -18.51 -13.43
N GLU A 525 18.09 -17.93 -12.82
CA GLU A 525 18.02 -16.62 -12.20
C GLU A 525 18.60 -15.58 -13.14
N LEU A 526 17.91 -14.45 -13.27
CA LEU A 526 18.35 -13.28 -14.02
C LEU A 526 18.75 -12.17 -13.06
N TYR A 527 19.95 -11.61 -13.23
CA TYR A 527 20.44 -10.51 -12.42
C TYR A 527 20.80 -9.29 -13.27
N LYS A 528 20.54 -8.10 -12.75
CA LYS A 528 21.04 -6.82 -13.24
C LYS A 528 21.66 -6.08 -12.06
N GLU A 529 22.92 -5.64 -12.18
CA GLU A 529 23.61 -4.87 -11.13
C GLU A 529 23.59 -5.52 -9.74
N ASN A 530 23.64 -6.86 -9.68
CA ASN A 530 23.51 -7.71 -8.49
C ASN A 530 22.10 -7.85 -7.88
N MET A 531 21.10 -7.15 -8.42
CA MET A 531 19.69 -7.36 -8.06
C MET A 531 19.12 -8.55 -8.85
N LEU A 532 18.33 -9.39 -8.18
CA LEU A 532 17.59 -10.49 -8.81
C LEU A 532 16.36 -9.92 -9.51
N MET A 533 16.35 -10.01 -10.84
CA MET A 533 15.26 -9.52 -11.72
C MET A 533 14.21 -10.59 -12.05
N GLY A 534 14.47 -11.85 -11.70
CA GLY A 534 13.55 -12.95 -11.97
C GLY A 534 14.18 -14.32 -11.76
N LEU A 535 13.32 -15.31 -11.56
CA LEU A 535 13.65 -16.72 -11.40
C LEU A 535 12.64 -17.58 -12.16
N GLU A 536 13.11 -18.29 -13.17
CA GLU A 536 12.25 -19.05 -14.09
C GLU A 536 12.59 -20.54 -14.11
N THR A 537 11.56 -21.39 -14.20
CA THR A 537 11.78 -22.84 -14.37
C THR A 537 12.03 -23.17 -15.83
N SER A 538 13.22 -23.69 -16.14
CA SER A 538 13.57 -24.04 -17.51
C SER A 538 12.86 -25.30 -17.97
N SER A 539 11.99 -25.20 -18.97
CA SER A 539 11.15 -26.30 -19.46
C SER A 539 11.26 -26.50 -20.99
N ARG A 540 10.93 -27.70 -21.49
CA ARG A 540 10.96 -28.00 -22.95
C ARG A 540 9.62 -27.73 -23.65
N LEU A 541 8.59 -27.43 -22.87
CA LEU A 541 7.22 -27.28 -23.36
C LEU A 541 6.88 -25.81 -23.19
N ALA A 542 6.43 -25.14 -24.26
CA ALA A 542 5.65 -23.91 -24.13
C ALA A 542 4.19 -24.33 -23.89
N ILE A 543 3.54 -23.76 -22.87
CA ILE A 543 2.07 -23.81 -22.74
C ILE A 543 1.62 -22.37 -22.93
N ALA A 544 0.64 -22.18 -23.80
CA ALA A 544 -0.08 -20.93 -23.96
C ALA A 544 -1.55 -21.26 -23.68
N ASP A 545 -2.21 -20.47 -22.83
CA ASP A 545 -3.64 -20.61 -22.50
C ASP A 545 -4.06 -22.03 -22.07
N GLY A 546 -3.26 -22.69 -21.23
CA GLY A 546 -3.56 -24.04 -20.73
C GLY A 546 -3.42 -25.17 -21.76
N TRP A 547 -3.04 -24.88 -23.01
CA TRP A 547 -2.80 -25.89 -24.05
C TRP A 547 -1.32 -26.02 -24.43
N LEU A 548 -0.93 -27.23 -24.83
CA LEU A 548 0.42 -27.48 -25.33
C LEU A 548 0.62 -26.72 -26.64
N ASP A 549 1.51 -25.74 -26.65
CA ASP A 549 1.86 -25.01 -27.86
C ASP A 549 2.82 -25.86 -28.70
N TRP A 550 2.24 -26.74 -29.51
CA TRP A 550 2.97 -27.62 -30.42
C TRP A 550 3.82 -26.85 -31.46
N LYS A 551 3.54 -25.56 -31.71
CA LYS A 551 4.30 -24.74 -32.68
C LYS A 551 5.60 -24.20 -32.09
N ASN A 552 5.65 -24.01 -30.77
CA ASN A 552 6.81 -23.46 -30.05
C ASN A 552 7.56 -24.50 -29.20
N ILE A 553 7.41 -25.80 -29.50
CA ILE A 553 8.22 -26.85 -28.86
C ILE A 553 9.69 -26.67 -29.25
N SER A 554 10.52 -26.41 -28.24
CA SER A 554 11.97 -26.32 -28.39
C SER A 554 12.64 -27.66 -28.07
N PHE A 555 13.66 -28.02 -28.86
CA PHE A 555 14.57 -29.12 -28.53
C PHE A 555 15.37 -28.86 -27.25
N PHE A 556 15.61 -27.59 -26.94
CA PHE A 556 16.33 -27.13 -25.76
C PHE A 556 15.34 -26.60 -24.71
N ARG A 557 15.68 -26.76 -23.43
CA ARG A 557 14.88 -26.16 -22.38
C ARG A 557 15.02 -24.63 -22.45
N THR A 558 13.92 -23.91 -22.28
CA THR A 558 13.86 -22.46 -22.31
C THR A 558 13.37 -21.93 -20.97
N ALA A 559 13.89 -20.78 -20.57
CA ALA A 559 13.36 -19.94 -19.50
C ALA A 559 13.07 -18.57 -20.13
N THR A 560 11.85 -18.06 -19.98
CA THR A 560 11.42 -16.80 -20.57
C THR A 560 11.20 -15.81 -19.45
N PHE A 561 11.84 -14.66 -19.54
CA PHE A 561 11.63 -13.57 -18.60
C PHE A 561 10.79 -12.49 -19.28
N LEU A 562 10.04 -11.78 -18.46
CA LEU A 562 9.33 -10.56 -18.82
C LEU A 562 10.20 -9.59 -19.65
N PRO A 563 9.59 -8.70 -20.47
CA PRO A 563 10.29 -7.64 -21.15
C PRO A 563 11.29 -6.91 -20.24
N GLN A 564 12.56 -6.95 -20.61
CA GLN A 564 13.66 -6.36 -19.85
C GLN A 564 14.10 -5.04 -20.50
N LYS A 565 14.43 -4.04 -19.68
CA LYS A 565 15.07 -2.81 -20.17
C LYS A 565 16.47 -3.11 -20.72
N PRO A 566 17.00 -2.32 -21.67
CA PRO A 566 18.38 -2.40 -22.09
C PRO A 566 19.35 -2.37 -20.91
N GLY A 567 20.46 -3.11 -21.01
CA GLY A 567 21.44 -3.18 -19.93
C GLY A 567 22.27 -4.45 -19.92
N ARG A 568 23.16 -4.55 -18.92
CA ARG A 568 24.03 -5.70 -18.72
C ARG A 568 23.43 -6.65 -17.69
N TYR A 569 23.24 -7.90 -18.09
CA TYR A 569 22.61 -8.94 -17.30
C TYR A 569 23.53 -10.14 -17.06
N VAL A 570 23.24 -10.88 -16.00
CA VAL A 570 23.84 -12.18 -15.70
C VAL A 570 22.73 -13.20 -15.50
N ALA A 571 22.70 -14.24 -16.33
CA ALA A 571 21.84 -15.40 -16.10
C ALA A 571 22.65 -16.51 -15.42
N LYS A 572 22.14 -17.04 -14.31
CA LYS A 572 22.71 -18.17 -13.57
C LYS A 572 21.73 -19.35 -13.64
N VAL A 573 22.24 -20.56 -13.84
CA VAL A 573 21.44 -21.77 -14.02
C VAL A 573 21.75 -22.74 -12.90
N TYR A 574 20.71 -23.33 -12.30
CA TYR A 574 20.84 -24.24 -11.16
C TYR A 574 20.01 -25.51 -11.36
N LEU A 575 20.44 -26.61 -10.73
CA LEU A 575 19.71 -27.86 -10.59
C LEU A 575 19.12 -27.91 -9.18
N GLU A 576 17.81 -28.03 -9.09
CA GLU A 576 17.11 -28.15 -7.81
C GLU A 576 16.85 -29.62 -7.45
N ASN A 577 16.81 -29.92 -6.15
CA ASN A 577 16.47 -31.24 -5.59
C ASN A 577 17.32 -32.42 -6.11
N ALA A 578 18.62 -32.20 -6.31
CA ALA A 578 19.51 -33.19 -6.90
C ALA A 578 19.46 -34.56 -6.17
N LEU A 579 19.45 -35.65 -6.95
CA LEU A 579 19.21 -37.03 -6.49
C LEU A 579 20.06 -37.48 -5.29
N PHE A 580 21.25 -36.89 -5.11
CA PHE A 580 22.28 -37.30 -4.15
C PHE A 580 22.81 -36.17 -3.26
N SER A 581 22.19 -34.99 -3.27
CA SER A 581 22.54 -33.88 -2.37
C SER A 581 21.28 -33.20 -1.87
N GLU A 582 21.25 -32.89 -0.57
CA GLU A 582 20.29 -31.92 -0.04
C GLU A 582 20.73 -30.54 -0.51
N GLY A 583 19.95 -29.94 -1.41
CA GLY A 583 20.15 -28.56 -1.84
C GLY A 583 20.37 -28.34 -3.33
N ARG A 584 20.62 -27.08 -3.64
CA ARG A 584 20.73 -26.48 -4.97
C ARG A 584 22.15 -26.64 -5.54
N GLU A 585 22.28 -27.14 -6.76
CA GLU A 585 23.57 -27.29 -7.46
C GLU A 585 23.71 -26.26 -8.58
N PHE A 586 24.75 -25.42 -8.53
CA PHE A 586 25.04 -24.47 -9.60
C PHE A 586 25.54 -25.18 -10.87
N ILE A 587 24.88 -24.92 -12.01
CA ILE A 587 25.23 -25.51 -13.31
C ILE A 587 26.16 -24.58 -14.10
N GLY A 588 25.89 -23.27 -14.14
CA GLY A 588 26.67 -22.33 -14.93
C GLY A 588 26.02 -20.95 -15.03
N TYR A 589 26.69 -20.02 -15.73
CA TYR A 589 26.20 -18.66 -15.93
C TYR A 589 26.58 -18.09 -17.30
N LYS A 590 25.89 -17.03 -17.72
CA LYS A 590 26.23 -16.23 -18.89
C LYS A 590 26.00 -14.75 -18.61
N ILE A 591 26.97 -13.92 -18.96
CA ILE A 591 26.84 -12.46 -18.97
C ILE A 591 26.50 -12.03 -20.39
N PHE A 592 25.53 -11.14 -20.54
CA PHE A 592 25.11 -10.61 -21.84
C PHE A 592 24.59 -9.18 -21.69
N ASN A 593 24.52 -8.45 -22.80
CA ASN A 593 23.89 -7.15 -22.86
C ASN A 593 22.60 -7.27 -23.68
N ILE A 594 21.53 -6.66 -23.20
CA ILE A 594 20.33 -6.38 -23.99
C ILE A 594 20.58 -5.02 -24.62
N THR A 595 20.76 -5.00 -25.94
CA THR A 595 21.02 -3.81 -26.74
C THR A 595 19.88 -3.58 -27.72
N LYS A 596 19.81 -2.36 -28.23
CA LYS A 596 18.77 -1.91 -29.17
C LYS A 596 18.77 -2.61 -30.53
N ASP A 597 19.82 -3.38 -30.84
CA ASP A 597 20.10 -3.94 -32.19
C ASP A 597 19.84 -5.45 -32.31
#